data_AF-A0A315XW52-F1
#
_entry.id   AF-A0A315XW52-F1
#
_cell.length_a   1.000
_cell.length_b   1.000
_cell.length_c   1.000
_cell.angle_alpha   90.00
_cell.angle_beta   90.00
_cell.angle_gamma   90.00
#
_symmetry.space_group_name_H-M   'P 1'
#
loop_
_entity.id
_entity.type
_entity.pdbx_description
1 polymer ?
#
loop_
_entity_poly.entity_id
_entity_poly.type
_entity_poly.pdbx_seq_one_letter_code
_entity_poly.pdbx_strand_id
1 'polypeptide(L)'
;MKDDLFENTDNMTIDSLAQDFPVLTDEEKERIYAMSERKYNNDTDMNTDEKFDRKIEVTGVERYKRPKWRSASIAAAAALVLGAGSFGGYNVVQQFHDGNGEDELPTNVSEEMSQESTGAVDDSRAEEYRSTAESLLNAYEDFIQPYNNDEILERGLTEEERNGMSVEEQDEYLKRNDNPNYSFFWFALEDENATSWEGHDRGIWNYEYYATGMKYNNTDEVMDKALSFMSQSCIDKQFPDLIGDDLTDYEANRIYSVNEAPPHFGTYTMIGGKLYCSSEKYDDIYKIPSTYSFYHLKDEPIEISDITDNSFTACVHYEFTSVPNRCDMKMKIVNDGNKWVIDDIGTTGPELDAQKLEIVDKMLNSMDYYDKISAKKADAYLSNDADIGSLIMPNKYYADNNALTSYNINGDDIDYNGAQDIQSLLDFVKSVDIDSKKSEESYCDEEKNYYWSSNANNGGYSKFDNFVPRKDDPKLSLENSIRVVDQGATIEKETRPMNCPNGHELVIYYLYDFSKWDITGDTTFEGRDCYVIDYHSSTSVEGKDYQKDITCYVDKETGIPMYQQTIANDDVYVIYNFYYDVHFNDDAEPMPEVNIDKSLFTEMYS
;
A
#
# COMPACT_ATOMS: atom_id res chain seq x y z
N MET A 1 -0.80 -22.86 47.58
CA MET A 1 0.03 -23.80 46.81
C MET A 1 0.63 -22.98 45.68
N LYS A 2 1.95 -23.01 45.52
CA LYS A 2 2.60 -22.44 44.35
C LYS A 2 2.56 -23.55 43.30
N ASP A 3 1.79 -23.35 42.24
CA ASP A 3 1.76 -24.28 41.12
C ASP A 3 3.05 -24.05 40.32
N ASP A 4 3.98 -25.00 40.43
CA ASP A 4 5.21 -25.00 39.65
C ASP A 4 4.83 -25.38 38.22
N LEU A 5 4.99 -24.42 37.30
CA LEU A 5 4.63 -24.48 35.88
C LEU A 5 5.34 -25.61 35.10
N PHE A 6 6.19 -26.39 35.75
CA PHE A 6 7.09 -27.37 35.14
C PHE A 6 6.96 -28.80 35.71
N GLU A 7 5.99 -29.07 36.59
CA GLU A 7 5.86 -30.42 37.19
C GLU A 7 5.49 -31.54 36.20
N ASN A 8 5.05 -31.22 34.97
CA ASN A 8 4.67 -32.19 33.95
C ASN A 8 5.49 -32.12 32.65
N THR A 9 6.59 -31.37 32.63
CA THR A 9 7.42 -31.26 31.43
C THR A 9 8.49 -32.36 31.43
N ASP A 10 8.51 -33.19 30.39
CA ASP A 10 9.48 -34.29 30.27
C ASP A 10 10.92 -33.74 30.29
N ASN A 11 11.85 -34.45 30.95
CA ASN A 11 13.22 -33.98 31.17
C ASN A 11 13.96 -33.69 29.85
N MET A 12 13.60 -34.40 28.77
CA MET A 12 14.11 -34.13 27.42
C MET A 12 13.72 -32.74 26.89
N THR A 13 12.49 -32.28 27.19
CA THR A 13 12.00 -30.96 26.76
C THR A 13 12.63 -29.85 27.60
N ILE A 14 12.89 -30.11 28.89
CA ILE A 14 13.62 -29.18 29.76
C ILE A 14 15.08 -29.03 29.29
N ASP A 15 15.74 -30.13 28.94
CA ASP A 15 17.11 -30.11 28.44
C ASP A 15 17.22 -29.43 27.06
N SER A 16 16.26 -29.66 26.15
CA SER A 16 16.18 -28.94 24.86
C SER A 16 15.97 -27.43 25.05
N LEU A 17 15.02 -27.03 25.91
CA LEU A 17 14.78 -25.61 26.19
C LEU A 17 16.01 -24.92 26.81
N ALA A 18 16.73 -25.60 27.70
CA ALA A 18 17.96 -25.08 28.29
C ALA A 18 19.13 -24.99 27.30
N GLN A 19 19.11 -25.82 26.24
CA GLN A 19 20.12 -25.83 25.19
C GLN A 19 19.84 -24.77 24.12
N ASP A 20 18.57 -24.51 23.83
CA ASP A 20 18.13 -23.52 22.84
C ASP A 20 18.05 -22.09 23.42
N PHE A 21 17.87 -21.96 24.74
CA PHE A 21 17.84 -20.68 25.45
C PHE A 21 18.84 -20.68 26.61
N PRO A 22 20.15 -20.45 26.35
CA PRO A 22 21.15 -20.41 27.40
C PRO A 22 20.78 -19.33 28.43
N VAL A 23 20.77 -19.72 29.71
CA VAL A 23 20.50 -18.81 30.82
C VAL A 23 21.50 -17.66 30.74
N LEU A 24 20.96 -16.44 30.58
CA LEU A 24 21.77 -15.21 30.55
C LEU A 24 22.74 -15.20 31.72
N THR A 25 24.02 -14.93 31.41
CA THR A 25 25.05 -14.79 32.44
C THR A 25 24.70 -13.62 33.35
N ASP A 26 25.19 -13.64 34.59
CA ASP A 26 24.94 -12.55 35.55
C ASP A 26 25.44 -11.21 35.00
N GLU A 27 26.53 -11.21 34.22
CA GLU A 27 27.05 -10.02 33.53
C GLU A 27 26.12 -9.49 32.43
N GLU A 28 25.42 -10.36 31.69
CA GLU A 28 24.44 -9.94 30.68
C GLU A 28 23.16 -9.41 31.32
N LYS A 29 22.71 -10.01 32.42
CA LYS A 29 21.57 -9.51 33.20
C LYS A 29 21.89 -8.13 33.78
N GLU A 30 23.08 -7.94 34.35
CA GLU A 30 23.55 -6.65 34.87
C GLU A 30 23.63 -5.61 33.76
N ARG A 31 24.11 -5.99 32.55
CA ARG A 31 24.18 -5.11 31.38
C ARG A 31 22.80 -4.65 30.91
N ILE A 32 21.81 -5.56 30.89
CA ILE A 32 20.44 -5.25 30.51
C ILE A 32 19.79 -4.35 31.58
N TYR A 33 19.98 -4.65 32.87
CA TYR A 33 19.50 -3.80 33.95
C TYR A 33 20.09 -2.39 33.89
N ALA A 34 21.41 -2.25 33.68
CA ALA A 34 22.07 -0.96 33.57
C ALA A 34 21.60 -0.15 32.33
N MET A 35 21.31 -0.81 31.21
CA MET A 35 20.74 -0.15 30.02
C MET A 35 19.30 0.33 30.28
N SER A 36 18.48 -0.48 30.95
CA SER A 36 17.11 -0.13 31.28
C SER A 36 17.04 0.99 32.33
N GLU A 37 17.90 0.96 33.35
CA GLU A 37 18.02 2.01 34.36
C GLU A 37 18.49 3.33 33.74
N ARG A 38 19.46 3.29 32.82
CA ARG A 38 19.91 4.48 32.10
C ARG A 38 18.81 5.09 31.22
N LYS A 39 17.99 4.26 30.56
CA LYS A 39 16.84 4.75 29.80
C LYS A 39 15.78 5.37 30.71
N TYR A 40 15.43 4.69 31.80
CA TYR A 40 14.44 5.17 32.77
C TYR A 40 14.84 6.52 33.39
N ASN A 41 16.11 6.68 33.77
CA ASN A 41 16.61 7.92 34.37
C ASN A 41 16.71 9.07 33.36
N ASN A 42 16.95 8.79 32.08
CA ASN A 42 16.96 9.82 31.04
C ASN A 42 15.56 10.35 30.71
N ASP A 43 14.52 9.52 30.85
CA ASP A 43 13.12 9.93 30.60
C ASP A 43 12.49 10.63 31.82
N THR A 44 13.01 10.43 33.03
CA THR A 44 12.51 11.08 34.25
C THR A 44 13.08 12.48 34.50
N ASP A 45 14.17 12.86 33.83
CA ASP A 45 14.78 14.20 33.95
C ASP A 45 14.08 15.30 33.11
N MET A 46 12.99 14.99 32.40
CA MET A 46 12.19 15.99 31.67
C MET A 46 11.03 16.60 32.48
N ASN A 47 10.93 16.32 33.78
CA ASN A 47 9.86 16.86 34.62
C ASN A 47 10.38 17.40 35.96
N THR A 48 11.20 18.46 35.91
CA THR A 48 11.20 19.47 36.99
C THR A 48 11.50 20.86 36.43
N ASP A 49 10.56 21.78 36.71
CA ASP A 49 10.68 23.22 36.49
C ASP A 49 12.00 23.79 37.04
N GLU A 50 12.81 24.44 36.18
CA GLU A 50 13.54 25.68 36.53
C GLU A 50 14.25 26.30 35.30
N LYS A 51 13.73 27.47 34.87
CA LYS A 51 14.44 28.62 34.24
C LYS A 51 15.52 28.33 33.17
N PHE A 52 15.12 28.48 31.90
CA PHE A 52 16.05 28.80 30.83
C PHE A 52 16.55 30.26 30.95
N ASP A 53 17.74 30.42 31.51
CA ASP A 53 18.53 31.65 31.38
C ASP A 53 19.69 31.43 30.39
N ARG A 54 19.96 32.47 29.60
CA ARG A 54 20.79 32.45 28.38
C ARG A 54 22.26 32.15 28.64
N LYS A 55 22.89 31.52 27.62
CA LYS A 55 24.33 31.29 27.37
C LYS A 55 24.95 30.08 28.08
N ILE A 56 24.88 28.92 27.42
CA ILE A 56 25.89 27.87 27.57
C ILE A 56 26.43 27.55 26.17
N GLU A 57 27.67 27.96 25.94
CA GLU A 57 28.46 27.62 24.76
C GLU A 57 28.98 26.18 24.96
N VAL A 58 28.36 25.22 24.29
CA VAL A 58 28.75 23.81 24.36
C VAL A 58 29.96 23.60 23.46
N THR A 59 31.16 23.58 24.05
CA THR A 59 32.40 23.13 23.40
C THR A 59 32.76 21.75 23.92
N GLY A 60 32.56 20.72 23.09
CA GLY A 60 32.90 19.35 23.45
C GLY A 60 32.17 18.29 22.63
N VAL A 61 32.42 18.23 21.32
CA VAL A 61 32.07 17.05 20.52
C VAL A 61 33.35 16.29 20.22
N GLU A 62 33.59 15.21 20.96
CA GLU A 62 34.50 14.18 20.48
C GLU A 62 33.89 13.54 19.23
N ARG A 63 34.63 13.56 18.12
CA ARG A 63 34.25 12.87 16.90
C ARG A 63 34.25 11.36 17.14
N TYR A 64 33.06 10.80 17.36
CA TYR A 64 32.84 9.37 17.40
C TYR A 64 33.17 8.74 16.04
N LYS A 65 34.27 7.98 15.97
CA LYS A 65 34.59 7.10 14.84
C LYS A 65 33.83 5.78 15.02
N ARG A 66 32.80 5.55 14.20
CA ARG A 66 32.05 4.29 14.16
C ARG A 66 32.94 3.09 13.75
N PRO A 67 32.87 1.94 14.44
CA PRO A 67 33.50 0.69 14.00
C PRO A 67 32.77 0.05 12.81
N LYS A 68 33.52 -0.44 11.82
CA LYS A 68 33.02 -1.13 10.62
C LYS A 68 32.53 -2.55 10.96
N TRP A 69 31.26 -2.73 11.27
CA TRP A 69 30.64 -4.07 11.44
C TRP A 69 29.67 -4.46 10.31
N ARG A 70 29.59 -3.66 9.23
CA ARG A 70 28.69 -3.92 8.09
C ARG A 70 28.99 -5.20 7.29
N SER A 71 30.13 -5.85 7.50
CA SER A 71 30.50 -7.08 6.79
C SER A 71 30.14 -8.38 7.52
N ALA A 72 29.80 -8.36 8.82
CA ALA A 72 29.45 -9.58 9.56
C ALA A 72 27.97 -9.96 9.39
N SER A 73 27.07 -8.97 9.29
CA SER A 73 25.62 -9.20 9.19
C SER A 73 25.20 -9.78 7.82
N ILE A 74 25.89 -9.36 6.74
CA ILE A 74 25.64 -9.86 5.38
C ILE A 74 26.14 -11.31 5.24
N ALA A 75 27.23 -11.68 5.91
CA ALA A 75 27.72 -13.06 5.92
C ALA A 75 26.81 -14.02 6.71
N ALA A 76 26.17 -13.55 7.79
CA ALA A 76 25.22 -14.36 8.56
C ALA A 76 23.89 -14.57 7.83
N ALA A 77 23.39 -13.57 7.11
CA ALA A 77 22.20 -13.69 6.27
C ALA A 77 22.44 -14.60 5.06
N ALA A 78 23.62 -14.51 4.42
CA ALA A 78 24.00 -15.43 3.34
C ALA A 78 24.20 -16.88 3.83
N ALA A 79 24.66 -17.09 5.08
CA ALA A 79 24.81 -18.42 5.66
C ALA A 79 23.47 -19.07 6.05
N LEU A 80 22.44 -18.28 6.37
CA LEU A 80 21.09 -18.79 6.65
C LEU A 80 20.36 -19.21 5.36
N VAL A 81 20.54 -18.47 4.27
CA VAL A 81 19.99 -18.82 2.95
C VAL A 81 20.69 -20.04 2.35
N LEU A 82 21.97 -20.27 2.65
CA LEU A 82 22.71 -21.46 2.24
C LEU A 82 22.58 -22.66 3.20
N GLY A 83 22.07 -22.44 4.43
CA GLY A 83 22.02 -23.43 5.50
C GLY A 83 20.68 -24.18 5.62
N ALA A 84 19.58 -23.64 5.08
CA ALA A 84 18.27 -24.29 5.11
C ALA A 84 17.98 -25.15 3.85
N GLY A 85 18.90 -25.19 2.88
CA GLY A 85 18.76 -25.93 1.62
C GLY A 85 19.88 -26.93 1.37
N SER A 86 20.17 -27.83 2.31
CA SER A 86 21.21 -28.85 2.14
C SER A 86 20.70 -30.27 2.32
N PHE A 87 20.02 -30.79 1.28
CA PHE A 87 20.11 -32.19 0.87
C PHE A 87 20.03 -32.30 -0.65
N GLY A 88 21.17 -32.07 -1.32
CA GLY A 88 21.33 -32.39 -2.74
C GLY A 88 22.36 -31.51 -3.45
N GLY A 89 23.65 -31.86 -3.38
CA GLY A 89 24.66 -31.10 -4.13
C GLY A 89 26.12 -31.38 -3.81
N TYR A 90 26.50 -32.63 -3.53
CA TYR A 90 27.91 -33.02 -3.59
C TYR A 90 28.26 -33.33 -5.04
N ASN A 91 29.05 -32.46 -5.68
CA ASN A 91 29.93 -32.64 -6.85
C ASN A 91 29.78 -31.58 -7.95
N VAL A 92 30.19 -30.33 -7.70
CA VAL A 92 30.78 -29.47 -8.76
C VAL A 92 31.90 -28.62 -8.16
N VAL A 93 32.98 -29.27 -7.71
CA VAL A 93 34.29 -28.62 -7.56
C VAL A 93 35.34 -29.61 -8.05
N GLN A 94 35.39 -29.80 -9.38
CA GLN A 94 36.57 -30.33 -10.08
C GLN A 94 36.43 -30.14 -11.59
N GLN A 95 36.33 -28.88 -12.06
CA GLN A 95 36.53 -28.59 -13.49
C GLN A 95 36.96 -27.16 -13.80
N PHE A 96 37.71 -26.53 -12.89
CA PHE A 96 38.60 -25.43 -13.27
C PHE A 96 40.03 -25.88 -13.05
N HIS A 97 40.56 -26.64 -14.02
CA HIS A 97 41.91 -26.48 -14.51
C HIS A 97 42.06 -27.14 -15.88
N ASP A 98 42.65 -26.36 -16.79
CA ASP A 98 43.36 -26.72 -18.02
C ASP A 98 42.57 -26.79 -19.35
N GLY A 99 42.65 -25.68 -20.10
CA GLY A 99 43.40 -25.70 -21.37
C GLY A 99 42.62 -25.66 -22.69
N ASN A 100 42.81 -24.55 -23.42
CA ASN A 100 42.91 -24.40 -24.89
C ASN A 100 41.97 -25.17 -25.83
N GLY A 101 41.31 -24.42 -26.72
CA GLY A 101 40.98 -24.93 -28.07
C GLY A 101 39.80 -24.23 -28.74
N GLU A 102 40.02 -23.79 -29.98
CA GLU A 102 39.09 -23.10 -30.88
C GLU A 102 37.95 -23.99 -31.41
N ASP A 103 36.93 -23.30 -31.96
CA ASP A 103 35.93 -23.73 -32.95
C ASP A 103 34.93 -24.84 -32.60
N GLU A 104 33.64 -24.48 -32.54
CA GLU A 104 32.61 -24.79 -33.56
C GLU A 104 31.21 -24.55 -32.96
N LEU A 105 30.38 -23.78 -33.69
CA LEU A 105 28.92 -23.76 -33.51
C LEU A 105 28.37 -25.19 -33.65
N PRO A 106 27.36 -25.59 -32.86
CA PRO A 106 26.04 -25.66 -33.50
C PRO A 106 24.84 -25.31 -32.60
N THR A 107 23.89 -24.61 -33.24
CA THR A 107 22.45 -24.92 -33.27
C THR A 107 21.70 -25.00 -31.93
N ASN A 108 20.95 -23.92 -31.66
CA ASN A 108 19.83 -23.91 -30.72
C ASN A 108 18.85 -25.05 -31.01
N VAL A 109 18.86 -26.07 -30.16
CA VAL A 109 17.73 -26.96 -29.93
C VAL A 109 17.00 -26.38 -28.72
N SER A 110 15.75 -25.98 -28.96
CA SER A 110 14.73 -25.69 -27.98
C SER A 110 14.66 -26.82 -26.95
N GLU A 111 15.17 -26.59 -25.74
CA GLU A 111 14.78 -27.36 -24.56
C GLU A 111 13.64 -26.60 -23.89
N GLU A 112 12.44 -27.19 -23.99
CA GLU A 112 11.33 -26.93 -23.08
C GLU A 112 11.87 -27.00 -21.65
N MET A 113 11.86 -25.87 -20.93
CA MET A 113 11.86 -25.91 -19.48
C MET A 113 10.54 -26.53 -19.05
N SER A 114 10.52 -27.84 -18.91
CA SER A 114 9.56 -28.50 -18.06
C SER A 114 9.76 -27.95 -16.64
N GLN A 115 8.80 -27.14 -16.17
CA GLN A 115 8.54 -26.99 -14.74
C GLN A 115 8.53 -28.40 -14.15
N GLU A 116 9.45 -28.67 -13.22
CA GLU A 116 9.29 -29.81 -12.32
C GLU A 116 8.03 -29.53 -11.50
N SER A 117 6.90 -30.03 -12.02
CA SER A 117 5.73 -30.34 -11.21
C SER A 117 6.24 -31.23 -10.08
N THR A 118 6.25 -30.68 -8.87
CA THR A 118 6.38 -31.44 -7.64
C THR A 118 5.37 -32.57 -7.75
N GLY A 119 5.87 -33.79 -7.95
CA GLY A 119 5.03 -34.95 -8.17
C GLY A 119 4.00 -35.01 -7.07
N ALA A 120 2.73 -34.85 -7.45
CA ALA A 120 1.61 -35.16 -6.59
C ALA A 120 1.78 -36.62 -6.16
N VAL A 121 2.35 -36.82 -4.99
CA VAL A 121 2.18 -38.06 -4.26
C VAL A 121 0.68 -38.12 -4.02
N ASP A 122 0.02 -39.06 -4.69
CA ASP A 122 -1.39 -39.37 -4.54
C ASP A 122 -1.62 -39.89 -3.12
N ASP A 123 -1.55 -38.98 -2.13
CA ASP A 123 -1.87 -39.26 -0.74
C ASP A 123 -3.38 -39.49 -0.70
N SER A 124 -3.77 -40.71 -0.35
CA SER A 124 -5.17 -41.12 -0.25
C SER A 124 -6.04 -40.21 0.65
N ARG A 125 -5.43 -39.38 1.51
CA ARG A 125 -6.12 -38.41 2.37
C ARG A 125 -6.48 -37.10 1.65
N ALA A 126 -5.92 -36.83 0.47
CA ALA A 126 -6.11 -35.56 -0.23
C ALA A 126 -7.59 -35.25 -0.52
N GLU A 127 -8.41 -36.26 -0.84
CA GLU A 127 -9.85 -36.07 -1.06
C GLU A 127 -10.62 -35.72 0.23
N GLU A 128 -10.26 -36.36 1.34
CA GLU A 128 -10.84 -36.06 2.66
C GLU A 128 -10.47 -34.63 3.11
N TYR A 129 -9.21 -34.25 2.91
CA TYR A 129 -8.73 -32.91 3.21
C TYR A 129 -9.30 -31.85 2.28
N ARG A 130 -9.57 -32.18 1.01
CA ARG A 130 -10.30 -31.30 0.10
C ARG A 130 -11.70 -31.00 0.60
N SER A 131 -12.47 -32.04 0.97
CA SER A 131 -13.80 -31.84 1.54
C SER A 131 -13.76 -31.05 2.85
N THR A 132 -12.72 -31.25 3.67
CA THR A 132 -12.49 -30.45 4.88
C THR A 132 -12.21 -28.98 4.54
N ALA A 133 -11.34 -28.70 3.56
CA ALA A 133 -11.04 -27.36 3.09
C ALA A 133 -12.28 -26.66 2.52
N GLU A 134 -13.09 -27.33 1.71
CA GLU A 134 -14.36 -26.81 1.19
C GLU A 134 -15.33 -26.43 2.33
N SER A 135 -15.44 -27.27 3.36
CA SER A 135 -16.29 -26.96 4.51
C SER A 135 -15.79 -25.74 5.29
N LEU A 136 -14.48 -25.60 5.46
CA LEU A 136 -13.88 -24.44 6.14
C LEU A 136 -13.99 -23.17 5.30
N LEU A 137 -13.79 -23.28 3.98
CA LEU A 137 -13.97 -22.20 3.02
C LEU A 137 -15.40 -21.66 3.06
N ASN A 138 -16.39 -22.55 2.99
CA ASN A 138 -17.81 -22.16 3.09
C ASN A 138 -18.10 -21.48 4.43
N ALA A 139 -17.49 -21.93 5.54
CA ALA A 139 -17.66 -21.30 6.84
C ALA A 139 -17.01 -19.90 6.90
N TYR A 140 -15.86 -19.72 6.24
CA TYR A 140 -15.18 -18.44 6.10
C TYR A 140 -15.98 -17.47 5.22
N GLU A 141 -16.44 -17.90 4.04
CA GLU A 141 -17.28 -17.09 3.15
C GLU A 141 -18.62 -16.72 3.80
N ASP A 142 -19.23 -17.63 4.55
CA ASP A 142 -20.42 -17.35 5.37
C ASP A 142 -20.14 -16.30 6.45
N PHE A 143 -18.98 -16.37 7.11
CA PHE A 143 -18.61 -15.45 8.19
C PHE A 143 -18.35 -14.03 7.71
N ILE A 144 -17.65 -13.85 6.58
CA ILE A 144 -17.37 -12.52 6.01
C ILE A 144 -18.62 -11.83 5.46
N GLN A 145 -19.76 -12.53 5.41
CA GLN A 145 -21.08 -12.02 5.10
C GLN A 145 -21.86 -11.83 6.42
N PRO A 146 -21.81 -10.66 7.08
CA PRO A 146 -22.44 -10.40 8.38
C PRO A 146 -23.98 -10.55 8.37
N TYR A 147 -24.59 -10.54 7.18
CA TYR A 147 -26.03 -10.55 7.00
C TYR A 147 -26.50 -11.70 6.11
N ASN A 148 -27.74 -12.13 6.30
CA ASN A 148 -28.47 -12.96 5.35
C ASN A 148 -29.08 -12.06 4.27
N ASN A 149 -28.47 -12.01 3.09
CA ASN A 149 -28.91 -11.16 1.99
C ASN A 149 -30.36 -11.41 1.54
N ASP A 150 -30.90 -12.62 1.76
CA ASP A 150 -32.30 -12.93 1.46
C ASP A 150 -33.29 -12.32 2.48
N GLU A 151 -32.82 -11.93 3.66
CA GLU A 151 -33.63 -11.36 4.76
C GLU A 151 -33.49 -9.83 4.89
N ILE A 152 -32.48 -9.24 4.24
CA ILE A 152 -32.37 -7.78 4.15
C ILE A 152 -33.46 -7.28 3.21
N LEU A 153 -34.36 -6.45 3.72
CA LEU A 153 -35.46 -5.85 2.94
C LEU A 153 -34.89 -5.11 1.71
N GLU A 154 -35.52 -5.37 0.56
CA GLU A 154 -35.17 -4.98 -0.82
C GLU A 154 -34.09 -3.89 -0.96
N ARG A 155 -33.02 -4.25 -1.69
CA ARG A 155 -32.01 -3.38 -2.30
C ARG A 155 -32.62 -2.00 -2.61
N GLY A 156 -31.94 -0.94 -2.18
CA GLY A 156 -32.34 0.42 -2.52
C GLY A 156 -32.69 0.52 -4.00
N LEU A 157 -33.80 1.18 -4.35
CA LEU A 157 -34.23 1.33 -5.74
C LEU A 157 -33.06 1.77 -6.60
N THR A 158 -32.84 1.08 -7.72
CA THR A 158 -31.92 1.55 -8.75
C THR A 158 -32.33 2.94 -9.21
N GLU A 159 -31.39 3.71 -9.76
CA GLU A 159 -31.70 5.04 -10.27
C GLU A 159 -32.78 5.00 -11.37
N GLU A 160 -32.79 3.96 -12.20
CA GLU A 160 -33.81 3.74 -13.23
C GLU A 160 -35.20 3.46 -12.62
N GLU A 161 -35.28 2.60 -11.61
CA GLU A 161 -36.54 2.33 -10.89
C GLU A 161 -37.05 3.60 -10.19
N ARG A 162 -36.15 4.33 -9.53
CA ARG A 162 -36.48 5.60 -8.87
C ARG A 162 -36.99 6.63 -9.87
N ASN A 163 -36.32 6.81 -11.01
CA ASN A 163 -36.70 7.76 -12.05
C ASN A 163 -38.00 7.34 -12.78
N GLY A 164 -38.33 6.04 -12.76
CA GLY A 164 -39.60 5.52 -13.27
C GLY A 164 -40.80 5.76 -12.33
N MET A 165 -40.55 6.11 -11.06
CA MET A 165 -41.59 6.36 -10.07
C MET A 165 -42.05 7.82 -10.09
N SER A 166 -43.34 8.03 -9.81
CA SER A 166 -43.87 9.36 -9.51
C SER A 166 -43.28 9.92 -8.21
N VAL A 167 -43.34 11.24 -8.03
CA VAL A 167 -42.88 11.89 -6.79
C VAL A 167 -43.63 11.34 -5.57
N GLU A 168 -44.93 11.07 -5.69
CA GLU A 168 -45.72 10.47 -4.62
C GLU A 168 -45.29 9.03 -4.28
N GLU A 169 -44.92 8.22 -5.29
CA GLU A 169 -44.39 6.87 -5.08
C GLU A 169 -42.99 6.88 -4.45
N GLN A 170 -42.13 7.83 -4.85
CA GLN A 170 -40.84 8.03 -4.21
C GLN A 170 -41.02 8.45 -2.74
N ASP A 171 -41.94 9.36 -2.46
CA ASP A 171 -42.26 9.80 -1.10
C ASP A 171 -42.85 8.67 -0.24
N GLU A 172 -43.71 7.82 -0.81
CA GLU A 172 -44.23 6.64 -0.10
C GLU A 172 -43.15 5.59 0.13
N TYR A 173 -42.24 5.38 -0.82
CA TYR A 173 -41.08 4.50 -0.66
C TYR A 173 -40.16 5.00 0.44
N LEU A 174 -39.78 6.28 0.43
CA LEU A 174 -38.95 6.90 1.47
C LEU A 174 -39.61 6.81 2.86
N LYS A 175 -40.94 6.98 2.94
CA LYS A 175 -41.69 6.79 4.19
C LYS A 175 -41.77 5.34 4.66
N ARG A 176 -41.72 4.35 3.76
CA ARG A 176 -41.58 2.92 4.12
C ARG A 176 -40.14 2.56 4.51
N ASN A 177 -39.16 3.24 3.91
CA ASN A 177 -37.74 3.06 4.17
C ASN A 177 -37.24 3.77 5.45
N ASP A 178 -38.11 4.52 6.14
CA ASP A 178 -37.97 4.83 7.56
C ASP A 178 -38.18 3.54 8.37
N ASN A 179 -37.32 2.56 8.11
CA ASN A 179 -37.47 1.19 8.53
C ASN A 179 -36.96 1.08 9.98
N PRO A 180 -37.81 0.80 10.97
CA PRO A 180 -37.36 0.58 12.35
C PRO A 180 -36.41 -0.62 12.48
N ASN A 181 -36.30 -1.43 11.42
CA ASN A 181 -35.42 -2.58 11.32
C ASN A 181 -34.08 -2.26 10.67
N TYR A 182 -33.76 -1.00 10.38
CA TYR A 182 -32.43 -0.59 9.95
C TYR A 182 -31.95 0.58 10.81
N SER A 183 -30.72 0.51 11.29
CA SER A 183 -30.10 1.65 11.97
C SER A 183 -28.67 1.80 11.52
N PHE A 184 -28.29 3.05 11.30
CA PHE A 184 -27.01 3.46 10.78
C PHE A 184 -26.37 4.43 11.76
N PHE A 185 -25.10 4.18 12.08
CA PHE A 185 -24.26 5.05 12.88
C PHE A 185 -23.01 5.33 12.08
N TRP A 186 -22.53 6.56 12.12
CA TRP A 186 -21.20 6.86 11.62
C TRP A 186 -20.40 7.59 12.68
N PHE A 187 -19.08 7.44 12.60
CA PHE A 187 -18.12 8.16 13.38
C PHE A 187 -17.02 8.66 12.43
N ALA A 188 -16.54 9.88 12.64
CA ALA A 188 -15.40 10.39 11.91
C ALA A 188 -14.32 10.88 12.86
N LEU A 189 -13.09 10.86 12.38
CA LEU A 189 -11.96 11.52 13.02
C LEU A 189 -11.59 12.76 12.19
N GLU A 190 -11.83 13.94 12.75
CA GLU A 190 -11.41 15.21 12.12
C GLU A 190 -10.01 15.62 12.61
N ASP A 191 -9.27 16.26 11.71
CA ASP A 191 -8.13 17.09 12.08
C ASP A 191 -8.64 18.43 12.62
N GLU A 192 -8.13 18.87 13.77
CA GLU A 192 -8.51 20.16 14.38
C GLU A 192 -8.24 21.38 13.48
N ASN A 193 -7.43 21.22 12.43
CA ASN A 193 -7.07 22.27 11.49
C ASN A 193 -7.90 22.27 10.20
N ALA A 194 -8.93 21.44 10.08
CA ALA A 194 -9.76 21.38 8.88
C ALA A 194 -10.96 22.33 9.00
N THR A 195 -11.12 23.28 8.07
CA THR A 195 -12.27 24.22 8.09
C THR A 195 -13.08 24.20 6.80
N SER A 196 -12.87 23.19 5.93
CA SER A 196 -13.66 23.00 4.71
C SER A 196 -14.13 21.56 4.54
N TRP A 197 -15.39 21.39 4.13
CA TRP A 197 -16.10 20.12 3.93
C TRP A 197 -15.40 19.09 3.02
N GLU A 198 -14.32 19.45 2.35
CA GLU A 198 -13.62 18.63 1.37
C GLU A 198 -12.34 17.94 1.94
N GLY A 199 -11.95 18.22 3.19
CA GLY A 199 -10.67 17.75 3.77
C GLY A 199 -10.73 16.78 4.96
N HIS A 200 -11.93 16.43 5.45
CA HIS A 200 -12.12 16.17 6.89
C HIS A 200 -11.79 14.80 7.47
N ASP A 201 -11.91 13.69 6.74
CA ASP A 201 -11.91 12.40 7.43
C ASP A 201 -10.54 11.73 7.42
N ARG A 202 -9.89 11.63 8.60
CA ARG A 202 -8.80 10.66 8.83
C ARG A 202 -9.30 9.21 8.79
N GLY A 203 -10.61 9.04 8.86
CA GLY A 203 -11.35 7.80 8.66
C GLY A 203 -12.82 8.04 8.97
N ILE A 204 -13.70 7.38 8.22
CA ILE A 204 -15.13 7.30 8.51
C ILE A 204 -15.43 5.84 8.84
N TRP A 205 -15.96 5.60 10.03
CA TRP A 205 -16.48 4.29 10.41
C TRP A 205 -17.98 4.33 10.35
N ASN A 206 -18.55 3.63 9.38
CA ASN A 206 -19.98 3.44 9.31
C ASN A 206 -20.33 2.08 9.91
N TYR A 207 -21.46 2.02 10.60
CA TYR A 207 -21.97 0.84 11.27
C TYR A 207 -23.44 0.66 10.93
N GLU A 208 -23.79 -0.56 10.54
CA GLU A 208 -25.11 -0.93 10.10
C GLU A 208 -25.65 -2.08 10.95
N TYR A 209 -26.92 -1.96 11.31
CA TYR A 209 -27.70 -2.99 11.97
C TYR A 209 -28.98 -3.23 11.20
N TYR A 210 -29.29 -4.51 10.99
CA TYR A 210 -30.55 -4.97 10.44
C TYR A 210 -31.30 -5.78 11.49
N ALA A 211 -32.54 -5.42 11.83
CA ALA A 211 -33.32 -6.16 12.82
C ALA A 211 -33.77 -7.55 12.32
N THR A 212 -33.73 -7.76 11.01
CA THR A 212 -33.90 -9.07 10.37
C THR A 212 -32.71 -9.28 9.44
N GLY A 213 -32.09 -10.46 9.48
CA GLY A 213 -30.93 -10.79 8.64
C GLY A 213 -29.56 -10.68 9.32
N MET A 214 -29.41 -10.08 10.50
CA MET A 214 -28.14 -10.21 11.26
C MET A 214 -27.88 -11.69 11.60
N LYS A 215 -26.72 -12.22 11.22
CA LYS A 215 -26.35 -13.61 11.55
C LYS A 215 -26.01 -13.81 13.03
N TYR A 216 -25.59 -12.73 13.70
CA TYR A 216 -25.12 -12.74 15.09
C TYR A 216 -25.84 -11.65 15.89
N ASN A 217 -26.06 -11.91 17.17
CA ASN A 217 -26.79 -10.98 18.06
C ASN A 217 -25.87 -10.20 19.00
N ASN A 218 -24.64 -10.68 19.22
CA ASN A 218 -23.67 -10.11 20.15
C ASN A 218 -22.24 -10.51 19.74
N THR A 219 -21.25 -9.89 20.39
CA THR A 219 -19.82 -10.09 20.12
C THR A 219 -19.33 -11.49 20.49
N ASP A 220 -19.93 -12.14 21.49
CA ASP A 220 -19.57 -13.50 21.89
C ASP A 220 -19.94 -14.49 20.78
N GLU A 221 -21.12 -14.37 20.18
CA GLU A 221 -21.56 -15.18 19.04
C GLU A 221 -20.64 -15.00 17.81
N VAL A 222 -20.18 -13.77 17.55
CA VAL A 222 -19.21 -13.49 16.48
C VAL A 222 -17.89 -14.21 16.75
N MET A 223 -17.33 -14.05 17.96
CA MET A 223 -16.05 -14.65 18.33
C MET A 223 -16.13 -16.18 18.37
N ASP A 224 -17.20 -16.74 18.94
CA ASP A 224 -17.45 -18.18 18.99
C ASP A 224 -17.55 -18.76 17.58
N LYS A 225 -18.24 -18.05 16.66
CA LYS A 225 -18.32 -18.46 15.25
C LYS A 225 -16.95 -18.37 14.58
N ALA A 226 -16.18 -17.31 14.75
CA ALA A 226 -14.84 -17.19 14.18
C ALA A 226 -13.93 -18.33 14.67
N LEU A 227 -13.88 -18.57 15.98
CA LEU A 227 -13.13 -19.67 16.60
C LEU A 227 -13.68 -21.05 16.24
N SER A 228 -14.90 -21.14 15.70
CA SER A 228 -15.48 -22.40 15.23
C SER A 228 -14.78 -22.95 13.99
N PHE A 229 -14.04 -22.13 13.22
CA PHE A 229 -13.36 -22.58 12.01
C PHE A 229 -11.99 -21.92 11.77
N MET A 230 -11.60 -20.91 12.55
CA MET A 230 -10.27 -20.28 12.52
C MET A 230 -9.54 -20.44 13.86
N SER A 231 -8.21 -20.42 13.84
CA SER A 231 -7.39 -20.25 15.04
C SER A 231 -7.42 -18.80 15.52
N GLN A 232 -7.13 -18.56 16.80
CA GLN A 232 -7.00 -17.19 17.32
C GLN A 232 -5.94 -16.39 16.56
N SER A 233 -4.81 -17.02 16.22
CA SER A 233 -3.74 -16.39 15.46
C SER A 233 -4.20 -15.96 14.05
N CYS A 234 -5.06 -16.75 13.41
CA CYS A 234 -5.65 -16.39 12.13
C CYS A 234 -6.59 -15.18 12.30
N ILE A 235 -7.43 -15.18 13.34
CA ILE A 235 -8.36 -14.08 13.63
C ILE A 235 -7.57 -12.78 13.85
N ASP A 236 -6.57 -12.78 14.73
CA ASP A 236 -5.77 -11.59 15.03
C ASP A 236 -5.04 -11.04 13.79
N LYS A 237 -4.67 -11.92 12.84
CA LYS A 237 -3.99 -11.53 11.60
C LYS A 237 -4.95 -10.98 10.55
N GLN A 238 -6.10 -11.62 10.35
CA GLN A 238 -7.05 -11.28 9.29
C GLN A 238 -8.04 -10.18 9.72
N PHE A 239 -8.35 -10.12 11.01
CA PHE A 239 -9.31 -9.23 11.64
C PHE A 239 -8.72 -8.67 12.95
N PRO A 240 -7.63 -7.88 12.89
CA PRO A 240 -6.95 -7.37 14.08
C PRO A 240 -7.89 -6.62 15.03
N ASP A 241 -8.93 -6.00 14.47
CA ASP A 241 -9.98 -5.29 15.19
C ASP A 241 -11.36 -5.93 14.93
N LEU A 242 -11.48 -7.26 15.05
CA LEU A 242 -12.77 -7.93 14.80
C LEU A 242 -13.89 -7.39 15.69
N ILE A 243 -13.59 -7.19 16.97
CA ILE A 243 -14.53 -6.68 17.97
C ILE A 243 -14.00 -5.35 18.48
N GLY A 244 -14.77 -4.28 18.27
CA GLY A 244 -14.50 -2.96 18.83
C GLY A 244 -15.10 -2.77 20.22
N ASP A 245 -14.94 -1.56 20.76
CA ASP A 245 -15.56 -1.13 22.02
C ASP A 245 -17.09 -1.20 21.95
N ASP A 246 -17.76 -1.26 23.11
CA ASP A 246 -19.20 -0.96 23.21
C ASP A 246 -19.42 0.55 23.04
N LEU A 247 -20.05 0.94 21.93
CA LEU A 247 -20.26 2.34 21.57
C LEU A 247 -21.56 2.93 22.16
N THR A 248 -22.24 2.22 23.08
CA THR A 248 -23.52 2.69 23.67
C THR A 248 -23.41 4.05 24.34
N ASP A 249 -22.28 4.33 25.01
CA ASP A 249 -22.06 5.58 25.74
C ASP A 249 -21.43 6.68 24.87
N TYR A 250 -21.15 6.38 23.59
CA TYR A 250 -20.58 7.32 22.65
C TYR A 250 -21.69 8.03 21.86
N GLU A 251 -21.47 9.29 21.54
CA GLU A 251 -22.40 10.06 20.74
C GLU A 251 -22.35 9.58 19.28
N ALA A 252 -23.49 9.12 18.77
CA ALA A 252 -23.66 8.73 17.38
C ALA A 252 -23.45 9.91 16.43
N ASN A 253 -22.93 9.66 15.22
CA ASN A 253 -22.73 10.69 14.19
C ASN A 253 -21.82 11.82 14.69
N ARG A 254 -20.87 11.44 15.55
CA ARG A 254 -19.91 12.33 16.16
C ARG A 254 -18.61 12.32 15.38
N ILE A 255 -18.02 13.50 15.36
CA ILE A 255 -16.68 13.72 14.91
C ILE A 255 -15.78 13.86 16.14
N TYR A 256 -14.75 13.03 16.24
CA TYR A 256 -13.73 13.10 17.27
C TYR A 256 -12.60 14.01 16.80
N SER A 257 -12.12 14.86 17.70
CA SER A 257 -10.89 15.64 17.45
C SER A 257 -9.66 14.73 17.55
N VAL A 258 -8.59 15.07 16.83
CA VAL A 258 -7.27 14.42 16.92
C VAL A 258 -6.70 14.28 18.34
N ASN A 259 -7.09 15.17 19.27
CA ASN A 259 -6.60 15.17 20.64
C ASN A 259 -7.47 14.33 21.59
N GLU A 260 -8.61 13.85 21.11
CA GLU A 260 -9.46 12.93 21.83
C GLU A 260 -9.05 11.50 21.49
N ALA A 261 -8.96 10.63 22.50
CA ALA A 261 -8.82 9.21 22.25
C ALA A 261 -10.15 8.70 21.65
N PRO A 262 -10.19 8.29 20.37
CA PRO A 262 -11.40 7.71 19.81
C PRO A 262 -11.67 6.35 20.46
N PRO A 263 -12.92 5.86 20.41
CA PRO A 263 -13.19 4.46 20.72
C PRO A 263 -12.36 3.54 19.82
N HIS A 264 -12.10 2.34 20.30
CA HIS A 264 -11.57 1.29 19.46
C HIS A 264 -12.65 0.82 18.49
N PHE A 265 -12.59 1.31 17.26
CA PHE A 265 -13.48 0.87 16.20
C PHE A 265 -13.06 -0.52 15.74
N GLY A 266 -14.03 -1.42 15.57
CA GLY A 266 -13.80 -2.76 15.05
C GLY A 266 -14.79 -3.11 13.95
N THR A 267 -14.66 -4.32 13.40
CA THR A 267 -15.63 -4.84 12.43
C THR A 267 -17.02 -4.93 13.06
N TYR A 268 -17.12 -5.43 14.29
CA TYR A 268 -18.36 -5.52 15.03
C TYR A 268 -18.29 -4.71 16.31
N THR A 269 -19.42 -4.12 16.70
CA THR A 269 -19.55 -3.33 17.94
C THR A 269 -20.95 -3.44 18.53
N MET A 270 -21.09 -3.21 19.84
CA MET A 270 -22.38 -3.10 20.50
C MET A 270 -22.81 -1.63 20.60
N ILE A 271 -24.07 -1.30 20.27
CA ILE A 271 -24.66 0.02 20.50
C ILE A 271 -26.09 -0.13 21.01
N GLY A 272 -26.35 0.33 22.23
CA GLY A 272 -27.66 0.21 22.86
C GLY A 272 -28.13 -1.24 23.03
N GLY A 273 -27.19 -2.17 23.27
CA GLY A 273 -27.47 -3.60 23.40
C GLY A 273 -27.78 -4.33 22.09
N LYS A 274 -27.48 -3.73 20.93
CA LYS A 274 -27.57 -4.37 19.61
C LYS A 274 -26.18 -4.47 18.97
N LEU A 275 -25.93 -5.54 18.24
CA LEU A 275 -24.68 -5.72 17.48
C LEU A 275 -24.76 -4.99 16.14
N TYR A 276 -23.78 -4.17 15.83
CA TYR A 276 -23.60 -3.53 14.52
C TYR A 276 -22.37 -4.12 13.84
N CYS A 277 -22.40 -4.12 12.51
CA CYS A 277 -21.23 -4.46 11.69
C CYS A 277 -20.81 -3.21 10.92
N SER A 278 -19.50 -3.02 10.75
CA SER A 278 -18.97 -1.93 9.97
C SER A 278 -19.34 -2.10 8.50
N SER A 279 -19.73 -1.01 7.84
CA SER A 279 -19.95 -0.95 6.40
C SER A 279 -18.92 -0.02 5.76
N GLU A 280 -18.03 -0.56 4.94
CA GLU A 280 -17.26 0.27 4.02
C GLU A 280 -18.15 0.56 2.81
N LYS A 281 -18.41 1.84 2.55
CA LYS A 281 -19.02 2.28 1.29
C LYS A 281 -17.91 2.71 0.34
N TYR A 282 -17.76 1.98 -0.76
CA TYR A 282 -18.01 2.40 -2.15
C TYR A 282 -17.95 1.13 -3.04
N ASP A 283 -19.12 0.69 -3.54
CA ASP A 283 -19.37 -0.35 -4.57
C ASP A 283 -18.70 -1.75 -4.43
N ASP A 284 -19.18 -2.60 -3.51
CA ASP A 284 -20.19 -3.66 -3.75
C ASP A 284 -20.40 -4.49 -2.46
N ILE A 285 -21.16 -3.87 -1.55
CA ILE A 285 -22.11 -4.39 -0.54
C ILE A 285 -21.72 -5.54 0.43
N TYR A 286 -21.44 -5.11 1.68
CA TYR A 286 -21.54 -5.83 2.95
C TYR A 286 -20.56 -6.97 3.23
N LYS A 287 -19.26 -6.76 3.02
CA LYS A 287 -18.24 -7.68 3.53
C LYS A 287 -17.54 -7.06 4.75
N ILE A 288 -17.19 -7.90 5.72
CA ILE A 288 -16.20 -7.54 6.74
C ILE A 288 -14.93 -7.07 6.02
N PRO A 289 -14.29 -5.96 6.43
CA PRO A 289 -12.97 -5.57 5.93
C PRO A 289 -11.97 -6.66 6.31
N SER A 290 -11.84 -7.67 5.45
CA SER A 290 -10.76 -8.64 5.51
C SER A 290 -9.61 -8.06 4.69
N THR A 291 -8.35 -8.40 5.02
CA THR A 291 -7.20 -7.97 4.22
C THR A 291 -7.23 -8.45 2.76
N TYR A 292 -8.24 -9.25 2.39
CA TYR A 292 -8.45 -9.81 1.07
C TYR A 292 -9.91 -9.64 0.63
N SER A 293 -10.13 -8.89 -0.44
CA SER A 293 -11.42 -8.80 -1.11
C SER A 293 -11.51 -9.87 -2.21
N PHE A 294 -12.40 -10.84 -2.01
CA PHE A 294 -12.62 -11.96 -2.95
C PHE A 294 -13.78 -11.63 -3.89
N TYR A 295 -13.55 -11.61 -5.21
CA TYR A 295 -14.59 -11.30 -6.19
C TYR A 295 -15.20 -12.56 -6.77
N HIS A 296 -14.38 -13.48 -7.29
CA HIS A 296 -14.86 -14.72 -7.91
C HIS A 296 -14.04 -15.93 -7.50
N LEU A 297 -14.66 -16.87 -6.78
CA LEU A 297 -14.14 -18.23 -6.63
C LEU A 297 -14.18 -18.90 -8.01
N LYS A 298 -13.04 -19.37 -8.51
CA LYS A 298 -12.99 -20.12 -9.76
C LYS A 298 -13.56 -21.52 -9.54
N ASP A 299 -14.25 -22.04 -10.54
CA ASP A 299 -14.76 -23.43 -10.55
C ASP A 299 -13.62 -24.42 -10.83
N GLU A 300 -12.60 -24.38 -9.98
CA GLU A 300 -11.39 -25.19 -10.04
C GLU A 300 -11.26 -25.96 -8.70
N PRO A 301 -10.87 -27.26 -8.73
CA PRO A 301 -10.73 -28.03 -7.50
C PRO A 301 -9.70 -27.42 -6.56
N ILE A 302 -9.97 -27.43 -5.25
CA ILE A 302 -8.99 -27.03 -4.24
C ILE A 302 -7.78 -27.98 -4.30
N GLU A 303 -6.59 -27.40 -4.46
CA GLU A 303 -5.33 -28.15 -4.46
C GLU A 303 -4.85 -28.37 -3.03
N ILE A 304 -4.48 -29.61 -2.71
CA ILE A 304 -4.01 -29.99 -1.37
C ILE A 304 -2.52 -30.30 -1.44
N SER A 305 -1.75 -29.70 -0.53
CA SER A 305 -0.31 -29.85 -0.41
C SER A 305 0.13 -29.86 1.06
N ASP A 306 1.43 -30.05 1.31
CA ASP A 306 2.05 -30.01 2.64
C ASP A 306 1.35 -30.88 3.71
N ILE A 307 0.86 -32.05 3.28
CA ILE A 307 0.10 -32.95 4.15
C ILE A 307 0.99 -33.50 5.28
N THR A 308 0.52 -33.33 6.51
CA THR A 308 1.00 -34.02 7.71
C THR A 308 -0.18 -34.67 8.45
N ASP A 309 0.08 -35.36 9.56
CA ASP A 309 -1.00 -35.96 10.36
C ASP A 309 -1.90 -34.92 11.04
N ASN A 310 -1.40 -33.70 11.25
CA ASN A 310 -2.10 -32.64 11.98
C ASN A 310 -2.21 -31.33 11.20
N SER A 311 -1.83 -31.30 9.92
CA SER A 311 -1.92 -30.10 9.09
C SER A 311 -1.92 -30.42 7.60
N PHE A 312 -2.44 -29.49 6.80
CA PHE A 312 -2.26 -29.47 5.35
C PHE A 312 -2.44 -28.05 4.84
N THR A 313 -1.98 -27.79 3.62
CA THR A 313 -2.20 -26.53 2.91
C THR A 313 -3.24 -26.74 1.83
N ALA A 314 -4.28 -25.90 1.80
CA ALA A 314 -5.28 -25.84 0.74
C ALA A 314 -5.05 -24.58 -0.11
N CYS A 315 -4.94 -24.74 -1.42
CA CYS A 315 -4.89 -23.64 -2.38
C CYS A 315 -6.22 -23.55 -3.10
N VAL A 316 -6.90 -22.41 -2.94
CA VAL A 316 -8.21 -22.12 -3.52
C VAL A 316 -8.03 -21.05 -4.59
N HIS A 317 -8.51 -21.32 -5.80
CA HIS A 317 -8.33 -20.41 -6.92
C HIS A 317 -9.42 -19.33 -6.93
N TYR A 318 -9.01 -18.07 -6.82
CA TYR A 318 -9.87 -16.89 -6.80
C TYR A 318 -9.51 -15.89 -7.92
N GLU A 319 -10.32 -14.86 -8.05
CA GLU A 319 -9.94 -13.60 -8.66
C GLU A 319 -9.96 -12.54 -7.56
N PHE A 320 -8.77 -12.01 -7.23
CA PHE A 320 -8.61 -10.95 -6.25
C PHE A 320 -8.67 -9.60 -6.95
N THR A 321 -9.50 -8.70 -6.44
CA THR A 321 -9.53 -7.30 -6.88
C THR A 321 -8.46 -6.46 -6.19
N SER A 322 -8.06 -6.90 -5.00
CA SER A 322 -7.23 -6.15 -4.07
C SER A 322 -5.73 -6.40 -4.16
N VAL A 323 -5.35 -7.61 -4.58
CA VAL A 323 -3.95 -8.06 -4.57
C VAL A 323 -3.54 -8.43 -5.99
N PRO A 324 -2.78 -7.57 -6.66
CA PRO A 324 -2.51 -7.78 -8.07
C PRO A 324 -1.62 -9.00 -8.33
N ASN A 325 -1.93 -9.74 -9.39
CA ASN A 325 -1.24 -10.97 -9.79
C ASN A 325 -1.20 -12.09 -8.73
N ARG A 326 -1.97 -11.96 -7.65
CA ARG A 326 -2.26 -13.09 -6.78
C ARG A 326 -3.66 -13.55 -7.11
N CYS A 327 -3.76 -14.78 -7.56
CA CYS A 327 -4.99 -15.40 -8.01
C CYS A 327 -5.46 -16.48 -7.05
N ASP A 328 -4.68 -16.88 -6.05
CA ASP A 328 -5.07 -17.98 -5.19
C ASP A 328 -5.06 -17.58 -3.71
N MET A 329 -5.99 -18.13 -2.94
CA MET A 329 -5.97 -18.11 -1.49
C MET A 329 -5.31 -19.39 -1.00
N LYS A 330 -4.22 -19.27 -0.23
CA LYS A 330 -3.68 -20.38 0.55
C LYS A 330 -4.24 -20.34 1.96
N MET A 331 -4.87 -21.43 2.35
CA MET A 331 -5.28 -21.72 3.72
C MET A 331 -4.36 -22.77 4.31
N LYS A 332 -3.63 -22.42 5.36
CA LYS A 332 -2.96 -23.40 6.21
C LYS A 332 -3.99 -23.94 7.19
N ILE A 333 -4.28 -25.22 7.13
CA ILE A 333 -5.29 -25.87 7.98
C ILE A 333 -4.59 -26.79 8.98
N VAL A 334 -4.97 -26.71 10.25
CA VAL A 334 -4.38 -27.50 11.34
C VAL A 334 -5.45 -28.21 12.14
N ASN A 335 -5.09 -29.36 12.70
CA ASN A 335 -5.93 -30.11 13.63
C ASN A 335 -5.67 -29.62 15.06
N ASP A 336 -6.61 -28.87 15.61
CA ASP A 336 -6.62 -28.44 17.00
C ASP A 336 -7.61 -29.28 17.81
N GLY A 337 -7.12 -30.26 18.56
CA GLY A 337 -7.95 -31.03 19.49
C GLY A 337 -9.05 -31.89 18.82
N ASN A 338 -8.78 -32.49 17.65
CA ASN A 338 -9.71 -33.22 16.79
C ASN A 338 -10.65 -32.35 15.94
N LYS A 339 -10.33 -31.06 15.82
CA LYS A 339 -11.09 -30.13 14.99
C LYS A 339 -10.15 -29.47 14.00
N TRP A 340 -10.49 -29.54 12.72
CA TRP A 340 -9.75 -28.82 11.70
C TRP A 340 -10.16 -27.35 11.71
N VAL A 341 -9.17 -26.46 11.72
CA VAL A 341 -9.36 -25.01 11.67
C VAL A 341 -8.36 -24.38 10.71
N ILE A 342 -8.71 -23.22 10.16
CA ILE A 342 -7.81 -22.38 9.38
C ILE A 342 -6.86 -21.68 10.37
N ASP A 343 -5.58 -21.98 10.26
CA ASP A 343 -4.52 -21.40 11.10
C ASP A 343 -3.88 -20.17 10.46
N ASP A 344 -3.86 -20.12 9.13
CA ASP A 344 -3.38 -18.97 8.39
C ASP A 344 -4.09 -18.86 7.05
N ILE A 345 -4.31 -17.62 6.62
CA ILE A 345 -4.76 -17.27 5.28
C ILE A 345 -3.72 -16.34 4.68
N GLY A 346 -3.28 -16.67 3.48
CA GLY A 346 -2.43 -15.81 2.67
C GLY A 346 -2.87 -15.87 1.22
N THR A 347 -2.44 -14.89 0.45
CA THR A 347 -2.60 -14.92 -1.00
C THR A 347 -1.37 -15.55 -1.64
N THR A 348 -1.56 -16.26 -2.73
CA THR A 348 -0.51 -16.70 -3.63
C THR A 348 -0.88 -16.45 -5.07
N GLY A 349 0.10 -16.53 -5.93
CA GLY A 349 -0.07 -16.39 -7.36
C GLY A 349 1.17 -16.91 -8.06
N PRO A 350 1.26 -16.74 -9.39
CA PRO A 350 2.53 -16.90 -10.08
C PRO A 350 3.63 -16.12 -9.33
N GLU A 351 4.85 -16.65 -9.39
CA GLU A 351 6.02 -15.89 -8.97
C GLU A 351 5.97 -14.54 -9.70
N LEU A 352 5.94 -13.46 -8.92
CA LEU A 352 5.91 -12.12 -9.48
C LEU A 352 7.16 -11.94 -10.33
N ASP A 353 6.99 -11.40 -11.53
CA ASP A 353 8.12 -11.11 -12.41
C ASP A 353 9.12 -10.23 -11.65
N ALA A 354 10.31 -10.78 -11.40
CA ALA A 354 11.32 -10.13 -10.57
C ALA A 354 11.79 -8.80 -11.16
N GLN A 355 11.77 -8.66 -12.50
CA GLN A 355 12.15 -7.44 -13.17
C GLN A 355 11.04 -6.38 -13.02
N LYS A 356 9.77 -6.77 -13.17
CA LYS A 356 8.63 -5.88 -12.92
C LYS A 356 8.59 -5.41 -11.46
N LEU A 357 8.87 -6.30 -10.51
CA LEU A 357 9.01 -5.99 -9.09
C LEU A 357 10.11 -4.96 -8.85
N GLU A 358 11.29 -5.15 -9.45
CA GLU A 358 12.40 -4.21 -9.32
C GLU A 358 12.04 -2.81 -9.86
N ILE A 359 11.36 -2.75 -11.01
CA ILE A 359 10.87 -1.49 -11.59
C ILE A 359 9.92 -0.78 -10.63
N VAL A 360 8.92 -1.49 -10.13
CA VAL A 360 7.92 -0.94 -9.21
C VAL A 360 8.55 -0.48 -7.89
N ASP A 361 9.46 -1.28 -7.31
CA ASP A 361 10.20 -0.90 -6.10
C ASP A 361 11.00 0.38 -6.34
N LYS A 362 11.71 0.49 -7.47
CA LYS A 362 12.44 1.69 -7.83
C LYS A 362 11.54 2.90 -8.04
N MET A 363 10.39 2.74 -8.71
CA MET A 363 9.45 3.84 -8.94
C MET A 363 8.88 4.38 -7.63
N LEU A 364 8.45 3.50 -6.72
CA LEU A 364 7.94 3.86 -5.39
C LEU A 364 9.02 4.54 -4.52
N ASN A 365 10.28 4.09 -4.66
CA ASN A 365 11.40 4.50 -3.82
C ASN A 365 12.47 5.31 -4.57
N SER A 366 12.06 6.02 -5.63
CA SER A 366 13.01 6.66 -6.56
C SER A 366 13.88 7.71 -5.88
N MET A 367 13.35 8.38 -4.84
CA MET A 367 14.09 9.33 -4.02
C MET A 367 15.28 8.75 -3.25
N ASP A 368 15.35 7.42 -3.04
CA ASP A 368 16.48 6.80 -2.34
C ASP A 368 17.72 6.65 -3.21
N TYR A 369 17.57 6.83 -4.53
CA TYR A 369 18.65 6.65 -5.49
C TYR A 369 19.45 7.94 -5.72
N TYR A 370 19.06 9.05 -5.10
CA TYR A 370 19.77 10.32 -5.16
C TYR A 370 19.55 11.17 -3.91
N ASP A 371 20.60 11.90 -3.51
CA ASP A 371 20.53 12.88 -2.43
C ASP A 371 19.87 14.18 -2.89
N LYS A 372 20.15 14.58 -4.13
CA LYS A 372 19.67 15.82 -4.74
C LYS A 372 19.24 15.59 -6.17
N ILE A 373 18.25 16.35 -6.62
CA ILE A 373 17.82 16.36 -8.01
C ILE A 373 17.51 17.79 -8.44
N SER A 374 17.88 18.14 -9.66
CA SER A 374 17.31 19.26 -10.40
C SER A 374 16.86 18.73 -11.76
N ALA A 375 15.62 19.01 -12.14
CA ALA A 375 15.03 18.52 -13.37
C ALA A 375 14.07 19.55 -13.96
N LYS A 376 13.81 19.44 -15.27
CA LYS A 376 12.67 20.09 -15.90
C LYS A 376 11.64 19.04 -16.27
N LYS A 377 10.37 19.43 -16.29
CA LYS A 377 9.25 18.59 -16.71
C LYS A 377 8.41 19.36 -17.71
N ALA A 378 7.64 18.66 -18.53
CA ALA A 378 6.54 19.25 -19.25
C ALA A 378 5.34 18.32 -19.23
N ASP A 379 4.16 18.92 -19.10
CA ASP A 379 2.88 18.26 -19.26
C ASP A 379 2.23 18.81 -20.54
N ALA A 380 1.99 17.96 -21.52
CA ALA A 380 1.42 18.33 -22.82
C ALA A 380 0.06 17.68 -23.00
N TYR A 381 -0.95 18.50 -23.22
CA TYR A 381 -2.33 18.09 -23.49
C TYR A 381 -2.62 18.35 -24.95
N LEU A 382 -2.57 17.30 -25.76
CA LEU A 382 -2.77 17.40 -27.21
C LEU A 382 -4.17 16.88 -27.54
N SER A 383 -4.95 17.70 -28.24
CA SER A 383 -6.22 17.26 -28.81
C SER A 383 -6.08 17.00 -30.30
N ASN A 384 -6.76 15.96 -30.77
CA ASN A 384 -6.93 15.72 -32.21
C ASN A 384 -8.07 16.56 -32.80
N ASP A 385 -8.86 17.23 -31.96
CA ASP A 385 -9.85 18.21 -32.39
C ASP A 385 -9.19 19.57 -32.63
N ALA A 386 -9.28 20.06 -33.87
CA ALA A 386 -8.69 21.34 -34.26
C ALA A 386 -9.32 22.55 -33.52
N ASP A 387 -10.51 22.39 -32.94
CA ASP A 387 -11.18 23.43 -32.17
C ASP A 387 -10.71 23.47 -30.70
N ILE A 388 -10.08 22.41 -30.22
CA ILE A 388 -9.54 22.28 -28.87
C ILE A 388 -8.01 22.41 -28.98
N GLY A 389 -7.49 23.62 -28.83
CA GLY A 389 -6.04 23.88 -28.95
C GLY A 389 -5.20 22.93 -28.08
N SER A 390 -3.98 22.64 -28.52
CA SER A 390 -3.03 21.86 -27.71
C SER A 390 -2.26 22.76 -26.75
N LEU A 391 -2.04 22.31 -25.53
CA LEU A 391 -1.40 23.08 -24.47
C LEU A 391 -0.16 22.35 -23.95
N ILE A 392 0.89 23.10 -23.61
CA ILE A 392 2.08 22.59 -22.92
C ILE A 392 2.34 23.43 -21.69
N MET A 393 2.50 22.78 -20.55
CA MET A 393 2.81 23.36 -19.26
C MET A 393 4.23 22.94 -18.83
N PRO A 394 5.24 23.81 -18.97
CA PRO A 394 6.60 23.50 -18.58
C PRO A 394 6.84 23.78 -17.10
N ASN A 395 7.63 22.93 -16.44
CA ASN A 395 7.88 23.02 -15.00
C ASN A 395 9.38 22.83 -14.67
N LYS A 396 9.83 23.34 -13.53
CA LYS A 396 11.18 23.12 -12.97
C LYS A 396 11.08 22.54 -11.57
N TYR A 397 11.87 21.50 -11.30
CA TYR A 397 11.91 20.78 -10.04
C TYR A 397 13.31 20.81 -9.45
N TYR A 398 13.37 21.00 -8.14
CA TYR A 398 14.57 20.88 -7.33
C TYR A 398 14.20 20.13 -6.04
N ALA A 399 15.03 19.21 -5.60
CA ALA A 399 14.88 18.62 -4.28
C ALA A 399 16.23 18.26 -3.65
N ASP A 400 16.29 18.36 -2.33
CA ASP A 400 17.34 17.85 -1.46
C ASP A 400 16.69 16.91 -0.45
N ASN A 401 16.81 15.60 -0.72
CA ASN A 401 16.18 14.55 0.07
C ASN A 401 16.81 14.41 1.46
N ASN A 402 18.07 14.79 1.61
CA ASN A 402 18.74 14.79 2.92
C ASN A 402 18.22 15.93 3.81
N ALA A 403 17.97 17.09 3.20
CA ALA A 403 17.38 18.25 3.88
C ALA A 403 15.85 18.18 3.95
N LEU A 404 15.21 17.21 3.28
CA LEU A 404 13.76 17.12 3.11
C LEU A 404 13.14 18.40 2.54
N THR A 405 13.85 19.08 1.64
CA THR A 405 13.39 20.31 1.01
C THR A 405 13.18 20.13 -0.48
N SER A 406 12.24 20.86 -1.05
CA SER A 406 11.99 20.87 -2.48
C SER A 406 11.43 22.19 -2.94
N TYR A 407 11.54 22.41 -4.25
CA TYR A 407 11.05 23.60 -4.91
C TYR A 407 10.57 23.23 -6.31
N ASN A 408 9.36 23.65 -6.66
CA ASN A 408 8.77 23.47 -7.97
C ASN A 408 8.23 24.81 -8.49
N ILE A 409 8.48 25.12 -9.75
CA ILE A 409 7.84 26.21 -10.47
C ILE A 409 7.06 25.60 -11.63
N ASN A 410 5.76 25.89 -11.72
CA ASN A 410 4.96 25.60 -12.90
C ASN A 410 4.85 26.85 -13.78
N GLY A 411 4.99 26.65 -15.07
CA GLY A 411 4.77 27.67 -16.10
C GLY A 411 3.29 27.81 -16.47
N ASP A 412 2.92 28.94 -17.07
CA ASP A 412 1.61 29.14 -17.69
C ASP A 412 1.43 28.16 -18.85
N ASP A 413 0.18 27.82 -19.14
CA ASP A 413 -0.20 27.07 -20.33
C ASP A 413 0.27 27.80 -21.60
N ILE A 414 0.92 27.05 -22.49
CA ILE A 414 1.44 27.58 -23.75
C ILE A 414 0.77 26.85 -24.90
N ASP A 415 0.10 27.61 -25.77
CA ASP A 415 -0.43 27.10 -27.02
C ASP A 415 0.66 26.42 -27.84
N TYR A 416 0.44 25.16 -28.18
CA TYR A 416 1.31 24.36 -29.02
C TYR A 416 0.59 23.98 -30.31
N ASN A 417 1.23 24.25 -31.45
CA ASN A 417 0.71 23.90 -32.78
C ASN A 417 1.75 23.10 -33.60
N GLY A 418 2.73 22.51 -32.91
CA GLY A 418 3.79 21.72 -33.53
C GLY A 418 3.36 20.28 -33.81
N ALA A 419 4.33 19.45 -34.20
CA ALA A 419 4.09 18.03 -34.39
C ALA A 419 3.95 17.32 -33.03
N GLN A 420 3.05 16.35 -32.95
CA GLN A 420 2.72 15.66 -31.70
C GLN A 420 3.72 14.55 -31.33
N ASP A 421 4.93 14.57 -31.88
CA ASP A 421 5.99 13.62 -31.52
C ASP A 421 6.84 14.16 -30.35
N ILE A 422 7.37 13.24 -29.53
CA ILE A 422 8.11 13.60 -28.32
C ILE A 422 9.33 14.50 -28.58
N GLN A 423 10.01 14.35 -29.72
CA GLN A 423 11.17 15.20 -30.03
C GLN A 423 10.75 16.65 -30.31
N SER A 424 9.67 16.84 -31.08
CA SER A 424 9.10 18.17 -31.34
C SER A 424 8.57 18.86 -30.07
N LEU A 425 8.02 18.09 -29.12
CA LEU A 425 7.60 18.60 -27.81
C LEU A 425 8.82 19.01 -26.96
N LEU A 426 9.85 18.16 -26.90
CA LEU A 426 11.11 18.43 -26.20
C LEU A 426 11.82 19.68 -26.73
N ASP A 427 11.95 19.79 -28.05
CA ASP A 427 12.62 20.92 -28.69
C ASP A 427 11.88 22.23 -28.42
N PHE A 428 10.54 22.18 -28.47
CA PHE A 428 9.70 23.33 -28.13
C PHE A 428 9.88 23.74 -26.66
N VAL A 429 9.73 22.80 -25.73
CA VAL A 429 9.77 23.14 -24.30
C VAL A 429 11.15 23.62 -23.86
N LYS A 430 12.23 23.09 -24.43
CA LYS A 430 13.60 23.56 -24.21
C LYS A 430 13.85 24.99 -24.69
N SER A 431 13.00 25.51 -25.59
CA SER A 431 13.06 26.90 -26.05
C SER A 431 12.31 27.88 -25.14
N VAL A 432 11.52 27.38 -24.19
CA VAL A 432 10.70 28.21 -23.29
C VAL A 432 11.52 28.67 -22.08
N ASP A 433 11.47 29.97 -21.81
CA ASP A 433 11.95 30.55 -20.56
C ASP A 433 10.85 30.44 -19.48
N ILE A 434 10.90 29.35 -18.71
CA ILE A 434 9.90 29.01 -17.68
C ILE A 434 9.79 30.11 -16.61
N ASP A 435 10.90 30.74 -16.21
CA ASP A 435 10.92 31.73 -15.13
C ASP A 435 10.11 33.00 -15.51
N SER A 436 10.04 33.29 -16.82
CA SER A 436 9.25 34.41 -17.36
C SER A 436 7.74 34.16 -17.40
N LYS A 437 7.31 32.91 -17.19
CA LYS A 437 5.93 32.42 -17.34
C LYS A 437 5.40 31.74 -16.08
N LYS A 438 5.91 32.07 -14.91
CA LYS A 438 5.51 31.42 -13.66
C LYS A 438 4.01 31.60 -13.37
N SER A 439 3.27 30.49 -13.33
CA SER A 439 1.84 30.43 -12.98
C SER A 439 1.65 29.93 -11.55
N GLU A 440 2.48 28.98 -11.12
CA GLU A 440 2.40 28.35 -9.80
C GLU A 440 3.78 28.07 -9.22
N GLU A 441 3.82 27.87 -7.92
CA GLU A 441 5.03 27.57 -7.18
C GLU A 441 4.72 26.67 -6.00
N SER A 442 5.55 25.66 -5.77
CA SER A 442 5.54 24.88 -4.56
C SER A 442 6.90 24.91 -3.89
N TYR A 443 6.94 25.00 -2.58
CA TYR A 443 8.17 24.96 -1.79
C TYR A 443 7.97 24.13 -0.53
N CYS A 444 8.95 23.31 -0.18
CA CYS A 444 8.95 22.45 0.99
C CYS A 444 10.15 22.79 1.89
N ASP A 445 9.92 23.06 3.18
CA ASP A 445 10.95 23.38 4.17
C ASP A 445 11.15 22.33 5.26
N GLU A 446 11.13 21.03 4.89
CA GLU A 446 11.14 19.87 5.81
C GLU A 446 9.80 19.67 6.52
N GLU A 447 9.26 20.69 7.18
CA GLU A 447 8.06 20.58 8.01
C GLU A 447 6.78 20.92 7.25
N LYS A 448 6.82 21.93 6.38
CA LYS A 448 5.65 22.45 5.69
C LYS A 448 5.89 22.52 4.19
N ASN A 449 4.80 22.36 3.48
CA ASN A 449 4.70 22.68 2.06
C ASN A 449 3.92 23.96 1.88
N TYR A 450 4.37 24.76 0.94
CA TYR A 450 3.82 26.05 0.58
C TYR A 450 3.48 26.02 -0.89
N TYR A 451 2.24 26.32 -1.22
CA TYR A 451 1.73 26.34 -2.59
C TYR A 451 1.21 27.73 -2.94
N TRP A 452 1.63 28.27 -4.06
CA TRP A 452 1.13 29.52 -4.60
C TRP A 452 0.66 29.30 -6.03
N SER A 453 -0.46 29.92 -6.39
CA SER A 453 -0.98 29.93 -7.76
C SER A 453 -1.49 31.32 -8.10
N SER A 454 -1.19 31.79 -9.31
CA SER A 454 -1.67 33.06 -9.85
C SER A 454 -3.19 33.10 -9.99
N ASN A 455 -3.82 31.94 -10.11
CA ASN A 455 -5.27 31.77 -10.26
C ASN A 455 -6.03 31.76 -8.93
N ALA A 456 -5.35 31.62 -7.80
CA ALA A 456 -6.01 31.66 -6.51
C ALA A 456 -6.60 33.06 -6.27
N ASN A 457 -7.89 33.16 -5.92
CA ASN A 457 -8.64 34.42 -5.79
C ASN A 457 -8.00 35.48 -4.87
N ASN A 458 -7.00 35.13 -4.05
CA ASN A 458 -6.29 36.01 -3.13
C ASN A 458 -4.77 36.16 -3.41
N GLY A 459 -4.22 35.50 -4.44
CA GLY A 459 -2.80 35.59 -4.82
C GLY A 459 -1.77 35.27 -3.72
N GLY A 460 -2.19 34.56 -2.67
CA GLY A 460 -1.38 34.21 -1.51
C GLY A 460 -0.91 32.76 -1.55
N TYR A 461 0.05 32.43 -0.67
CA TYR A 461 0.46 31.05 -0.47
C TYR A 461 -0.50 30.34 0.48
N SER A 462 -0.89 29.14 0.08
CA SER A 462 -1.45 28.11 0.93
C SER A 462 -0.32 27.35 1.61
N LYS A 463 -0.53 26.87 2.83
CA LYS A 463 0.43 26.01 3.53
C LYS A 463 -0.24 24.75 4.05
N PHE A 464 0.49 23.64 4.07
CA PHE A 464 0.04 22.37 4.59
C PHE A 464 1.22 21.58 5.18
N ASP A 465 0.91 20.60 6.02
CA ASP A 465 1.92 19.72 6.61
C ASP A 465 2.64 18.92 5.53
N ASN A 466 3.94 18.78 5.69
CA ASN A 466 4.76 17.96 4.82
C ASN A 466 4.89 16.56 5.39
N PHE A 467 4.61 15.56 4.55
CA PHE A 467 4.87 14.17 4.85
C PHE A 467 5.74 13.62 3.74
N VAL A 468 7.01 13.35 4.05
CA VAL A 468 7.97 12.75 3.12
C VAL A 468 8.30 11.37 3.66
N PRO A 469 7.58 10.34 3.20
CA PRO A 469 7.86 9.01 3.68
C PRO A 469 9.18 8.50 3.06
N ARG A 470 9.96 7.75 3.86
CA ARG A 470 11.29 7.23 3.49
C ARG A 470 11.24 5.72 3.25
N LYS A 471 12.23 5.12 2.58
CA LYS A 471 12.30 3.66 2.36
C LYS A 471 12.12 2.81 3.61
N ASP A 472 12.64 3.31 4.74
CA ASP A 472 12.59 2.64 6.03
C ASP A 472 11.29 2.92 6.80
N ASP A 473 10.40 3.74 6.24
CA ASP A 473 9.03 3.84 6.73
C ASP A 473 8.29 2.54 6.36
N PRO A 474 7.94 1.70 7.35
CA PRO A 474 7.24 0.46 7.08
C PRO A 474 5.93 0.70 6.32
N LYS A 475 5.32 1.89 6.38
CA LYS A 475 4.07 2.23 5.67
C LYS A 475 4.20 2.30 4.14
N LEU A 476 5.40 2.45 3.60
CA LEU A 476 5.66 2.53 2.15
C LEU A 476 6.10 1.22 1.49
N SER A 477 6.08 0.09 2.21
CA SER A 477 6.35 -1.17 1.53
C SER A 477 5.35 -1.35 0.39
N LEU A 478 5.76 -1.95 -0.73
CA LEU A 478 4.85 -2.26 -1.84
C LEU A 478 3.58 -2.97 -1.35
N GLU A 479 3.73 -3.87 -0.37
CA GLU A 479 2.62 -4.57 0.28
C GLU A 479 1.68 -3.61 1.03
N ASN A 480 2.21 -2.61 1.74
CA ASN A 480 1.40 -1.61 2.42
C ASN A 480 0.79 -0.58 1.46
N SER A 481 1.51 -0.15 0.43
CA SER A 481 0.96 0.71 -0.63
C SER A 481 -0.21 0.02 -1.33
N ILE A 482 -0.09 -1.28 -1.66
CA ILE A 482 -1.20 -2.07 -2.23
C ILE A 482 -2.37 -2.16 -1.23
N ARG A 483 -2.10 -2.40 0.06
CA ARG A 483 -3.15 -2.44 1.10
C ARG A 483 -3.91 -1.11 1.24
N VAL A 484 -3.22 0.02 1.17
CA VAL A 484 -3.86 1.35 1.26
C VAL A 484 -4.76 1.62 0.07
N VAL A 485 -4.33 1.24 -1.15
CA VAL A 485 -5.16 1.33 -2.37
C VAL A 485 -6.43 0.49 -2.24
N ASP A 486 -6.30 -0.72 -1.71
CA ASP A 486 -7.41 -1.66 -1.58
C ASP A 486 -8.49 -1.20 -0.58
N GLN A 487 -8.09 -0.55 0.50
CA GLN A 487 -9.01 -0.04 1.53
C GLN A 487 -9.85 1.16 1.08
N GLY A 488 -9.85 1.49 -0.22
CA GLY A 488 -10.59 2.62 -0.77
C GLY A 488 -10.13 3.97 -0.23
N ALA A 489 -8.97 4.02 0.46
CA ALA A 489 -8.38 5.26 0.89
C ALA A 489 -8.06 6.08 -0.36
N THR A 490 -8.57 7.31 -0.41
CA THR A 490 -8.17 8.26 -1.47
C THR A 490 -6.71 8.59 -1.23
N ILE A 491 -5.82 7.88 -1.91
CA ILE A 491 -4.36 8.09 -1.83
C ILE A 491 -4.02 9.56 -2.15
N GLU A 492 -4.86 10.23 -2.93
CA GLU A 492 -4.82 11.67 -3.19
C GLU A 492 -4.70 12.53 -1.91
N LYS A 493 -5.30 12.11 -0.77
CA LYS A 493 -5.22 12.85 0.50
C LYS A 493 -3.87 12.72 1.21
N GLU A 494 -3.15 11.62 0.99
CA GLU A 494 -1.83 11.38 1.59
C GLU A 494 -0.67 11.71 0.64
N THR A 495 -0.92 11.84 -0.67
CA THR A 495 0.07 12.29 -1.66
C THR A 495 0.20 13.81 -1.67
N ARG A 496 0.77 14.37 -0.60
CA ARG A 496 1.30 15.74 -0.58
C ARG A 496 2.80 15.70 -0.96
N PRO A 497 3.33 16.80 -1.53
CA PRO A 497 4.23 16.85 -2.67
C PRO A 497 5.44 15.96 -2.48
N MET A 498 5.54 15.00 -3.40
CA MET A 498 6.73 14.18 -3.50
C MET A 498 7.92 15.06 -3.83
N ASN A 499 9.01 14.91 -3.08
CA ASN A 499 10.33 15.47 -3.40
C ASN A 499 10.98 14.77 -4.63
N CYS A 500 10.14 14.21 -5.52
CA CYS A 500 10.54 13.25 -6.53
C CYS A 500 9.66 13.39 -7.78
N PRO A 501 10.22 13.20 -8.98
CA PRO A 501 9.45 12.85 -10.17
C PRO A 501 8.41 11.75 -9.85
N ASN A 502 7.15 12.00 -10.21
CA ASN A 502 6.00 11.22 -9.75
C ASN A 502 5.93 9.79 -10.35
N GLY A 503 6.66 8.85 -9.76
CA GLY A 503 6.56 7.41 -10.06
C GLY A 503 5.48 6.69 -9.25
N HIS A 504 5.13 7.21 -8.07
CA HIS A 504 4.21 6.58 -7.13
C HIS A 504 2.79 6.49 -7.70
N GLU A 505 2.29 7.58 -8.29
CA GLU A 505 0.98 7.62 -8.95
C GLU A 505 0.90 6.56 -10.05
N LEU A 506 1.93 6.45 -10.89
CA LEU A 506 1.97 5.48 -11.97
C LEU A 506 1.89 4.04 -11.47
N VAL A 507 2.65 3.72 -10.41
CA VAL A 507 2.61 2.40 -9.79
C VAL A 507 1.21 2.10 -9.28
N ILE A 508 0.66 3.00 -8.49
CA ILE A 508 -0.60 2.79 -7.79
C ILE A 508 -1.79 2.66 -8.75
N TYR A 509 -1.88 3.54 -9.75
CA TYR A 509 -3.06 3.59 -10.61
C TYR A 509 -2.96 2.65 -11.81
N TYR A 510 -1.75 2.28 -12.25
CA TYR A 510 -1.57 1.51 -13.49
C TYR A 510 -0.68 0.29 -13.33
N LEU A 511 0.48 0.41 -12.68
CA LEU A 511 1.47 -0.68 -12.69
C LEU A 511 1.33 -1.68 -11.54
N TYR A 512 0.38 -1.50 -10.64
CA TYR A 512 0.16 -2.42 -9.53
C TYR A 512 -0.25 -3.81 -10.06
N ASP A 513 -1.08 -3.90 -11.11
CA ASP A 513 -1.45 -5.15 -11.80
C ASP A 513 -0.48 -5.51 -12.94
N PHE A 514 0.41 -6.47 -12.68
CA PHE A 514 1.48 -6.86 -13.61
C PHE A 514 0.95 -7.66 -14.80
N SER A 515 -0.30 -8.10 -14.76
CA SER A 515 -0.96 -8.75 -15.88
C SER A 515 -1.44 -7.75 -16.94
N LYS A 516 -1.45 -6.44 -16.62
CA LYS A 516 -1.94 -5.36 -17.48
C LYS A 516 -0.83 -4.59 -18.19
N TRP A 517 0.42 -4.84 -17.86
CA TRP A 517 1.55 -4.19 -18.48
C TRP A 517 2.72 -5.12 -18.69
N ASP A 518 3.54 -4.82 -19.67
CA ASP A 518 4.77 -5.55 -19.97
C ASP A 518 5.94 -4.60 -20.25
N ILE A 519 7.15 -5.12 -20.05
CA ILE A 519 8.38 -4.45 -20.49
C ILE A 519 8.55 -4.78 -21.97
N THR A 520 8.22 -3.83 -22.85
CA THR A 520 8.18 -4.07 -24.30
C THR A 520 9.49 -3.74 -25.00
N GLY A 521 10.44 -3.11 -24.29
CA GLY A 521 11.79 -2.92 -24.80
C GLY A 521 12.66 -2.03 -23.92
N ASP A 522 13.73 -1.57 -24.55
CA ASP A 522 14.72 -0.65 -23.96
C ASP A 522 14.88 0.55 -24.87
N THR A 523 15.12 1.72 -24.28
CA THR A 523 15.38 2.95 -25.02
C THR A 523 16.40 3.82 -24.30
N THR A 524 16.93 4.83 -24.99
CA THR A 524 17.70 5.90 -24.37
C THR A 524 16.92 7.19 -24.52
N PHE A 525 16.59 7.85 -23.41
CA PHE A 525 15.83 9.10 -23.38
C PHE A 525 16.56 10.16 -22.58
N GLU A 526 16.81 11.33 -23.17
CA GLU A 526 17.59 12.42 -22.56
C GLU A 526 18.93 11.94 -21.96
N GLY A 527 19.59 10.99 -22.65
CA GLY A 527 20.88 10.43 -22.25
C GLY A 527 20.81 9.37 -21.13
N ARG A 528 19.61 8.96 -20.72
CA ARG A 528 19.38 7.94 -19.70
C ARG A 528 18.87 6.64 -20.31
N ASP A 529 19.32 5.52 -19.78
CA ASP A 529 18.86 4.20 -20.21
C ASP A 529 17.54 3.86 -19.50
N CYS A 530 16.49 3.63 -20.29
CA CYS A 530 15.14 3.41 -19.78
C CYS A 530 14.60 2.05 -20.22
N TYR A 531 13.76 1.45 -19.37
CA TYR A 531 12.80 0.44 -19.80
C TYR A 531 11.65 1.12 -20.53
N VAL A 532 11.12 0.47 -21.58
CA VAL A 532 9.84 0.83 -22.20
C VAL A 532 8.78 -0.09 -21.61
N ILE A 533 7.77 0.50 -20.99
CA ILE A 533 6.65 -0.18 -20.37
C ILE A 533 5.39 0.20 -21.14
N ASP A 534 4.63 -0.78 -21.60
CA ASP A 534 3.30 -0.57 -22.16
C ASP A 534 2.26 -1.18 -21.22
N TYR A 535 1.25 -0.40 -20.88
CA TYR A 535 0.09 -0.79 -20.09
C TYR A 535 -1.17 -0.64 -20.92
N HIS A 536 -2.02 -1.66 -20.85
CA HIS A 536 -3.30 -1.72 -21.54
C HIS A 536 -4.39 -2.04 -20.52
N SER A 537 -5.29 -1.10 -20.27
CA SER A 537 -6.52 -1.40 -19.55
C SER A 537 -7.77 -1.10 -20.35
N SER A 538 -8.72 -2.01 -20.19
CA SER A 538 -10.13 -1.82 -20.50
C SER A 538 -10.88 -1.87 -19.18
N THR A 539 -11.24 -0.73 -18.62
CA THR A 539 -12.14 -0.68 -17.47
C THR A 539 -13.52 -0.23 -17.94
N SER A 540 -14.54 -1.03 -17.65
CA SER A 540 -15.93 -0.61 -17.87
C SER A 540 -16.42 0.06 -16.59
N VAL A 541 -16.58 1.38 -16.61
CA VAL A 541 -17.24 2.10 -15.51
C VAL A 541 -18.61 2.56 -16.03
N GLU A 542 -19.69 2.12 -15.36
CA GLU A 542 -21.08 2.47 -15.71
C GLU A 542 -21.48 2.14 -17.16
N GLY A 543 -20.91 1.07 -17.73
CA GLY A 543 -21.19 0.66 -19.11
C GLY A 543 -20.52 1.54 -20.18
N LYS A 544 -19.59 2.41 -19.79
CA LYS A 544 -18.62 3.04 -20.71
C LYS A 544 -17.29 2.31 -20.59
N ASP A 545 -16.83 1.77 -21.70
CA ASP A 545 -15.48 1.21 -21.81
C ASP A 545 -14.48 2.38 -21.82
N TYR A 546 -13.71 2.52 -20.74
CA TYR A 546 -12.51 3.34 -20.68
C TYR A 546 -11.33 2.46 -21.05
N GLN A 547 -10.90 2.59 -22.31
CA GLN A 547 -9.63 2.11 -22.78
C GLN A 547 -8.57 3.18 -22.51
N LYS A 548 -7.55 2.77 -21.78
CA LYS A 548 -6.39 3.60 -21.49
C LYS A 548 -5.15 2.83 -21.87
N ASP A 549 -4.49 3.32 -22.92
CA ASP A 549 -3.17 2.86 -23.31
C ASP A 549 -2.14 3.82 -22.75
N ILE A 550 -1.17 3.28 -22.04
CA ILE A 550 -0.08 4.04 -21.43
C ILE A 550 1.25 3.45 -21.89
N THR A 551 2.11 4.30 -22.45
CA THR A 551 3.50 3.96 -22.70
C THR A 551 4.37 4.79 -21.77
N CYS A 552 5.27 4.17 -21.02
CA CYS A 552 6.15 4.83 -20.07
C CYS A 552 7.62 4.46 -20.33
N TYR A 553 8.52 5.44 -20.23
CA TYR A 553 9.96 5.19 -20.18
C TYR A 553 10.45 5.37 -18.75
N VAL A 554 10.89 4.28 -18.13
CA VAL A 554 11.34 4.29 -16.73
C VAL A 554 12.85 4.16 -16.67
N ASP A 555 13.52 5.13 -16.06
CA ASP A 555 14.97 5.13 -15.89
C ASP A 555 15.43 3.89 -15.11
N LYS A 556 16.33 3.10 -15.69
CA LYS A 556 16.76 1.82 -15.11
C LYS A 556 17.53 1.97 -13.80
N GLU A 557 18.21 3.09 -13.62
CA GLU A 557 19.04 3.37 -12.45
C GLU A 557 18.19 3.79 -11.25
N THR A 558 17.26 4.74 -11.46
CA THR A 558 16.55 5.43 -10.38
C THR A 558 15.06 5.07 -10.29
N GLY A 559 14.46 4.48 -11.33
CA GLY A 559 13.01 4.27 -11.41
C GLY A 559 12.20 5.52 -11.75
N ILE A 560 12.83 6.66 -12.09
CA ILE A 560 12.09 7.85 -12.49
C ILE A 560 11.34 7.60 -13.81
N PRO A 561 10.02 7.87 -13.90
CA PRO A 561 9.27 7.80 -15.16
C PRO A 561 9.61 9.00 -16.04
N MET A 562 10.71 8.88 -16.80
CA MET A 562 11.25 9.94 -17.65
C MET A 562 10.28 10.40 -18.74
N TYR A 563 9.37 9.53 -19.18
CA TYR A 563 8.34 9.83 -20.16
C TYR A 563 7.10 8.98 -19.87
N GLN A 564 5.93 9.56 -20.08
CA GLN A 564 4.64 8.90 -20.06
C GLN A 564 3.79 9.48 -21.18
N GLN A 565 3.24 8.61 -22.01
CA GLN A 565 2.16 8.91 -22.92
C GLN A 565 0.91 8.23 -22.41
N THR A 566 -0.21 8.93 -22.47
CA THR A 566 -1.52 8.40 -22.11
C THR A 566 -2.49 8.74 -23.21
N ILE A 567 -3.09 7.70 -23.80
CA ILE A 567 -4.12 7.83 -24.83
C ILE A 567 -5.44 7.51 -24.15
N ALA A 568 -6.33 8.52 -24.08
CA ALA A 568 -7.69 8.35 -23.58
C ALA A 568 -8.64 8.06 -24.76
N ASN A 569 -9.70 7.29 -24.49
CA ASN A 569 -10.79 6.89 -25.41
C ASN A 569 -10.98 7.73 -26.69
N ASP A 570 -11.19 7.02 -27.81
CA ASP A 570 -11.45 7.56 -29.15
C ASP A 570 -10.32 8.42 -29.75
N ASP A 571 -9.09 8.31 -29.22
CA ASP A 571 -7.92 9.11 -29.59
C ASP A 571 -8.18 10.63 -29.51
N VAL A 572 -9.15 11.09 -28.71
CA VAL A 572 -9.53 12.51 -28.70
C VAL A 572 -8.46 13.35 -28.01
N TYR A 573 -7.83 12.79 -26.97
CA TYR A 573 -6.79 13.43 -26.19
C TYR A 573 -5.59 12.51 -25.99
N VAL A 574 -4.40 13.07 -26.21
CA VAL A 574 -3.14 12.45 -25.86
C VAL A 574 -2.43 13.34 -24.84
N ILE A 575 -2.16 12.76 -23.67
CA ILE A 575 -1.44 13.44 -22.59
C ILE A 575 -0.01 12.92 -22.59
N TYR A 576 0.96 13.82 -22.58
CA TYR A 576 2.36 13.49 -22.40
C TYR A 576 2.90 14.14 -21.13
N ASN A 577 3.53 13.36 -20.27
CA ASN A 577 4.29 13.87 -19.13
C ASN A 577 5.74 13.43 -19.31
N PHE A 578 6.71 14.33 -19.28
CA PHE A 578 8.12 13.94 -19.47
C PHE A 578 9.10 14.83 -18.75
N TYR A 579 10.19 14.24 -18.30
CA TYR A 579 11.32 14.89 -17.65
C TYR A 579 12.48 15.06 -18.63
N TYR A 580 13.18 16.19 -18.53
CA TYR A 580 14.35 16.49 -19.34
C TYR A 580 15.32 17.34 -18.53
N ASP A 581 16.58 17.41 -18.98
CA ASP A 581 17.63 18.16 -18.26
C ASP A 581 17.73 17.72 -16.78
N VAL A 582 17.72 16.41 -16.55
CA VAL A 582 17.72 15.79 -15.22
C VAL A 582 19.16 15.63 -14.73
N HIS A 583 19.47 16.21 -13.58
CA HIS A 583 20.78 16.14 -12.94
C HIS A 583 20.63 15.68 -11.48
N PHE A 584 21.56 14.85 -11.03
CA PHE A 584 21.55 14.27 -9.69
C PHE A 584 22.78 14.70 -8.87
N ASN A 585 22.61 14.74 -7.56
CA ASN A 585 23.69 14.87 -6.59
C ASN A 585 24.59 16.10 -6.85
N ASP A 586 25.88 15.88 -7.10
CA ASP A 586 26.86 16.95 -7.34
C ASP A 586 26.61 17.71 -8.65
N ASP A 587 25.91 17.08 -9.61
CA ASP A 587 25.54 17.70 -10.88
C ASP A 587 24.20 18.45 -10.78
N ALA A 588 23.40 18.20 -9.73
CA ALA A 588 22.13 18.88 -9.51
C ALA A 588 22.35 20.37 -9.23
N GLU A 589 21.54 21.22 -9.86
CA GLU A 589 21.46 22.63 -9.52
C GLU A 589 21.03 22.78 -8.04
N PRO A 590 21.65 23.71 -7.29
CA PRO A 590 21.31 23.88 -5.89
C PRO A 590 19.88 24.37 -5.73
N MET A 591 19.20 23.92 -4.67
CA MET A 591 17.88 24.39 -4.29
C MET A 591 17.88 25.93 -4.22
N PRO A 592 17.01 26.62 -4.98
CA PRO A 592 16.97 28.08 -4.97
C PRO A 592 16.65 28.65 -3.60
N GLU A 593 17.30 29.75 -3.20
CA GLU A 593 16.89 30.45 -1.96
C GLU A 593 15.51 31.10 -2.16
N VAL A 594 14.46 30.45 -1.66
CA VAL A 594 13.09 30.99 -1.73
C VAL A 594 12.85 31.89 -0.53
N ASN A 595 12.79 33.21 -0.77
CA ASN A 595 12.43 34.17 0.26
C ASN A 595 10.89 34.35 0.29
N ILE A 596 10.21 33.44 0.99
CA ILE A 596 8.76 33.53 1.16
C ILE A 596 8.43 34.50 2.29
N ASP A 597 7.68 35.56 1.97
CA ASP A 597 7.13 36.45 2.99
C ASP A 597 6.07 35.70 3.79
N LYS A 598 6.48 35.20 4.97
CA LYS A 598 5.61 34.39 5.82
C LYS A 598 4.37 35.15 6.34
N SER A 599 4.31 36.48 6.18
CA SER A 599 3.14 37.27 6.54
C SER A 599 1.99 37.20 5.54
N LEU A 600 2.23 36.65 4.34
CA LEU A 600 1.22 36.50 3.28
C LEU A 600 0.52 35.13 3.28
N PHE A 601 0.84 34.26 4.24
CA PHE A 601 0.20 32.95 4.34
C PHE A 601 -1.22 33.07 4.83
N THR A 602 -2.15 32.50 4.07
CA THR A 602 -3.44 32.11 4.60
C THR A 602 -3.30 30.64 4.98
N GLU A 603 -3.63 30.28 6.22
CA GLU A 603 -3.87 28.86 6.53
C GLU A 603 -5.02 28.40 5.64
N MET A 604 -4.69 27.64 4.59
CA MET A 604 -5.68 26.73 4.05
C MET A 604 -5.82 25.66 5.10
N TYR A 605 -6.92 25.76 5.82
CA TYR A 605 -7.33 24.76 6.77
C TYR A 605 -7.62 23.49 5.98
N SER A 606 -6.64 22.59 5.95
CA SER A 606 -6.72 21.27 5.31
C SER A 606 -7.75 20.43 6.02
#